data_AF-A0A8T1RLU8-F1
#
_entry.id   AF-A0A8T1RLU8-F1
#
_cell.length_a   1.000
_cell.length_b   1.000
_cell.length_c   1.000
_cell.angle_alpha   90.00
_cell.angle_beta   90.00
_cell.angle_gamma   90.00
#
_symmetry.space_group_name_H-M   'P 1'
#
loop_
_entity.id
_entity.type
_entity.pdbx_description
1 polymer ?
#
loop_
_entity_poly.entity_id
_entity_poly.type
_entity_poly.pdbx_seq_one_letter_code
_entity_poly.pdbx_strand_id
1 'polypeptide(L)'
;MEWDQPLTDEDVQAIDAAIQSASSSSLSKKRRCRPDARNDPEESEPPKTLRQLPSSLLALQHPNPLLSPCQANTRMRYPVMKFGGRILYSQTSIEVEKAAKELLKNLELEKRESGQVVLGLDIEWRPTFKKGVAARKAAVMQICGDTSHCYVMHIFHSGIPQSLQFLLEDPTLLKVGIGIGGDAVKIFKDYCISIKAVEDLCCLAKQKLGGHSHWGLASLTKMLISKEVFFVKKGFLGHFTVY
;
A
#
# COMPACT_ATOMS: atom_id res chain seq x y z
N MET A 1 12.58 -8.21 47.01
CA MET A 1 12.06 -8.72 45.72
C MET A 1 13.28 -9.12 44.92
N GLU A 2 13.47 -10.42 44.82
CA GLU A 2 14.69 -11.14 44.47
C GLU A 2 14.42 -11.79 43.11
N TRP A 3 14.99 -11.26 42.03
CA TRP A 3 14.72 -11.69 40.64
C TRP A 3 15.95 -12.30 39.94
N ASP A 4 17.02 -12.60 40.66
CA ASP A 4 18.27 -13.15 40.10
C ASP A 4 18.57 -14.56 40.62
N GLN A 5 17.61 -15.48 40.53
CA GLN A 5 17.89 -16.90 40.72
C GLN A 5 18.20 -17.56 39.37
N PRO A 6 19.34 -18.28 39.24
CA PRO A 6 19.67 -19.00 38.02
C PRO A 6 18.68 -20.15 37.78
N LEU A 7 18.31 -20.38 36.52
CA LEU A 7 17.42 -21.48 36.14
C LEU A 7 17.97 -22.82 36.63
N THR A 8 17.10 -23.64 37.20
CA THR A 8 17.43 -24.99 37.65
C THR A 8 17.31 -25.99 36.50
N ASP A 9 17.95 -27.16 36.63
CA ASP A 9 17.84 -28.24 35.63
C ASP A 9 16.40 -28.74 35.46
N GLU A 10 15.55 -28.59 36.49
CA GLU A 10 14.12 -28.91 36.44
C GLU A 10 13.35 -27.94 35.54
N ASP A 11 13.70 -26.64 35.59
CA ASP A 11 13.09 -25.62 34.72
C ASP A 11 13.44 -25.86 33.25
N VAL A 12 14.69 -26.26 32.98
CA VAL A 12 15.15 -26.60 31.62
C VAL A 12 14.39 -27.83 31.08
N GLN A 13 14.19 -28.85 31.91
CA GLN A 13 13.42 -30.04 31.52
C GLN A 13 11.93 -29.73 31.28
N ALA A 14 11.33 -28.83 32.07
CA ALA A 14 9.96 -28.40 31.89
C ALA A 14 9.76 -27.67 30.54
N ILE A 15 10.73 -26.86 30.13
CA ILE A 15 10.72 -26.16 28.83
C ILE A 15 10.81 -27.16 27.67
N ASP A 16 11.72 -28.13 27.74
CA ASP A 16 11.86 -29.14 26.68
C ASP A 16 10.63 -30.04 26.55
N ALA A 17 10.03 -30.44 27.68
CA ALA A 17 8.78 -31.21 27.67
C ALA A 17 7.62 -30.42 27.03
N ALA A 18 7.54 -29.12 27.30
CA ALA A 18 6.54 -28.26 26.68
C ALA A 18 6.72 -28.16 25.15
N ILE A 19 7.95 -28.03 24.66
CA ILE A 19 8.27 -27.98 23.22
C ILE A 19 7.93 -29.31 22.52
N GLN A 20 8.24 -30.44 23.15
CA GLN A 20 7.92 -31.77 22.60
C GLN A 20 6.42 -32.01 22.54
N SER A 21 5.67 -31.60 23.57
CA SER A 21 4.20 -31.71 23.59
C SER A 21 3.54 -30.88 22.48
N ALA A 22 4.01 -29.65 22.26
CA ALA A 22 3.51 -28.78 21.20
C ALA A 22 3.78 -29.34 19.79
N SER A 23 4.95 -29.95 19.59
CA SER A 23 5.34 -30.54 18.31
C SER A 23 4.48 -31.76 17.93
N SER A 24 4.08 -32.57 18.91
CA SER A 24 3.24 -33.77 18.70
C SER A 24 1.78 -33.46 18.29
N SER A 25 1.29 -32.24 18.59
CA SER A 25 -0.07 -31.80 18.28
C SER A 25 -0.29 -31.36 16.82
N SER A 26 0.79 -31.20 16.04
CA SER A 26 0.75 -30.60 14.69
C SER A 26 0.67 -31.62 13.52
N LEU A 27 0.70 -32.92 13.81
CA LEU A 27 0.70 -34.00 12.81
C LEU A 27 -0.54 -34.91 12.91
N SER A 28 -1.75 -34.35 12.81
CA SER A 28 -2.96 -35.17 12.62
C SER A 28 -4.11 -34.41 11.93
N LYS A 29 -3.96 -34.11 10.64
CA LYS A 29 -5.10 -33.91 9.72
C LYS A 29 -4.74 -34.37 8.29
N LYS A 30 -4.40 -35.66 8.16
CA LYS A 30 -4.27 -36.33 6.86
C LYS A 30 -5.67 -36.77 6.40
N ARG A 31 -6.18 -36.11 5.35
CA ARG A 31 -7.41 -36.46 4.64
C ARG A 31 -7.39 -37.94 4.23
N ARG A 32 -8.46 -38.68 4.55
CA ARG A 32 -8.73 -40.03 4.05
C ARG A 32 -9.33 -39.93 2.64
N CYS A 33 -8.70 -40.60 1.67
CA CYS A 33 -9.30 -40.99 0.39
C CYS A 33 -9.76 -42.46 0.48
N ARG A 34 -10.88 -42.81 -0.18
CA ARG A 34 -11.35 -44.17 -0.49
C ARG A 34 -12.26 -44.13 -1.75
N PRO A 35 -12.49 -45.25 -2.45
CA PRO A 35 -12.04 -45.41 -3.84
C PRO A 35 -13.15 -45.68 -4.89
N ASP A 36 -12.68 -45.79 -6.14
CA ASP A 36 -13.30 -46.18 -7.42
C ASP A 36 -14.54 -47.10 -7.42
N ALA A 37 -15.46 -46.81 -8.36
CA ALA A 37 -16.22 -47.79 -9.14
C ALA A 37 -16.57 -47.24 -10.53
N ARG A 38 -16.37 -48.07 -11.56
CA ARG A 38 -16.40 -47.81 -13.02
C ARG A 38 -17.82 -47.84 -13.62
N ASN A 39 -18.05 -47.11 -14.74
CA ASN A 39 -18.54 -47.61 -16.05
C ASN A 39 -18.84 -46.44 -17.04
N ASP A 40 -18.32 -46.57 -18.27
CA ASP A 40 -18.42 -45.75 -19.51
C ASP A 40 -19.72 -46.04 -20.34
N PRO A 41 -19.98 -45.48 -21.57
CA PRO A 41 -19.63 -44.20 -22.25
C PRO A 41 -20.83 -43.51 -23.00
N GLU A 42 -20.55 -42.41 -23.73
CA GLU A 42 -21.18 -41.86 -24.98
C GLU A 42 -21.74 -40.39 -25.02
N GLU A 43 -21.06 -39.60 -25.86
CA GLU A 43 -21.41 -38.55 -26.85
C GLU A 43 -22.54 -37.48 -26.71
N SER A 44 -22.13 -36.25 -27.10
CA SER A 44 -22.81 -35.22 -27.95
C SER A 44 -23.50 -33.97 -27.34
N GLU A 45 -23.09 -32.80 -27.85
CA GLU A 45 -23.54 -31.39 -27.63
C GLU A 45 -24.86 -31.03 -28.39
N PRO A 46 -25.38 -29.77 -28.38
CA PRO A 46 -25.99 -28.92 -27.33
C PRO A 46 -27.43 -28.47 -27.72
N PRO A 47 -28.09 -27.51 -27.00
CA PRO A 47 -28.71 -26.41 -27.78
C PRO A 47 -28.71 -25.01 -27.15
N LYS A 48 -28.67 -24.03 -28.08
CA LYS A 48 -28.91 -22.59 -27.92
C LYS A 48 -30.38 -22.31 -27.58
N THR A 49 -30.66 -21.22 -26.84
CA THR A 49 -31.76 -20.29 -27.17
C THR A 49 -31.67 -19.00 -26.34
N LEU A 50 -31.38 -17.90 -27.03
CA LEU A 50 -31.72 -16.55 -26.62
C LEU A 50 -33.25 -16.46 -26.41
N ARG A 51 -33.70 -15.80 -25.34
CA ARG A 51 -35.07 -15.30 -25.25
C ARG A 51 -35.05 -13.84 -24.81
N GLN A 52 -35.28 -12.97 -25.80
CA GLN A 52 -35.70 -11.59 -25.62
C GLN A 52 -37.09 -11.54 -24.95
N LEU A 53 -37.35 -10.44 -24.25
CA LEU A 53 -38.63 -10.12 -23.61
C LEU A 53 -39.71 -9.76 -24.65
N PRO A 54 -40.97 -10.21 -24.49
CA PRO A 54 -42.09 -9.65 -25.24
C PRO A 54 -42.63 -8.36 -24.61
N SER A 55 -42.89 -7.40 -25.48
CA SER A 55 -43.52 -6.10 -25.24
C SER A 55 -45.04 -6.21 -25.24
N SER A 56 -45.69 -5.72 -24.17
CA SER A 56 -47.05 -5.10 -24.10
C SER A 56 -47.59 -5.29 -22.67
N LEU A 57 -47.59 -4.28 -21.80
CA LEU A 57 -48.56 -3.17 -21.68
C LEU A 57 -50.03 -3.60 -21.71
N LEU A 58 -50.63 -3.61 -20.51
CA LEU A 58 -52.01 -3.31 -20.07
C LEU A 58 -52.28 -4.17 -18.81
N ALA A 59 -52.86 -3.73 -17.70
CA ALA A 59 -53.36 -2.45 -17.25
C ALA A 59 -53.48 -2.52 -15.71
N LEU A 60 -53.65 -1.35 -15.11
CA LEU A 60 -53.84 -1.06 -13.69
C LEU A 60 -54.96 -1.89 -13.04
N GLN A 61 -54.75 -2.28 -11.78
CA GLN A 61 -55.62 -1.94 -10.63
C GLN A 61 -55.17 -2.75 -9.41
N HIS A 62 -54.69 -2.07 -8.37
CA HIS A 62 -55.08 -2.20 -6.95
C HIS A 62 -54.08 -1.45 -6.07
N PRO A 63 -54.55 -0.70 -5.05
CA PRO A 63 -53.69 0.05 -4.16
C PRO A 63 -53.18 -0.89 -3.07
N ASN A 64 -51.87 -0.92 -2.82
CA ASN A 64 -51.41 -1.12 -1.45
C ASN A 64 -50.01 -0.54 -1.19
N PRO A 65 -49.81 0.04 0.00
CA PRO A 65 -48.66 0.86 0.32
C PRO A 65 -47.52 -0.03 0.77
N LEU A 66 -46.44 -0.06 0.00
CA LEU A 66 -45.14 -0.49 0.51
C LEU A 66 -44.13 0.55 0.04
N LEU A 67 -44.05 1.63 0.82
CA LEU A 67 -42.81 2.38 0.92
C LEU A 67 -41.76 1.39 1.44
N SER A 68 -41.10 0.69 0.52
CA SER A 68 -39.76 0.21 0.80
C SER A 68 -38.97 1.44 1.26
N PRO A 69 -38.34 1.43 2.45
CA PRO A 69 -37.26 2.37 2.67
C PRO A 69 -36.25 2.02 1.61
N CYS A 70 -36.22 2.80 0.54
CA CYS A 70 -35.02 2.96 -0.23
C CYS A 70 -33.98 3.36 0.84
N GLN A 71 -33.17 2.40 1.25
CA GLN A 71 -31.83 2.70 1.75
C GLN A 71 -31.14 3.34 0.56
N ALA A 72 -31.46 4.62 0.33
CA ALA A 72 -30.60 5.53 -0.35
C ALA A 72 -29.32 5.40 0.46
N ASN A 73 -28.38 4.64 -0.08
CA ASN A 73 -27.04 4.57 0.42
C ASN A 73 -26.49 5.96 0.15
N THR A 74 -26.82 6.92 1.03
CA THR A 74 -26.35 8.30 1.03
C THR A 74 -24.90 8.24 1.48
N ARG A 75 -24.09 7.55 0.68
CA ARG A 75 -22.65 7.57 0.78
C ARG A 75 -22.29 9.01 0.46
N MET A 76 -22.02 9.79 1.51
CA MET A 76 -21.45 11.13 1.42
C MET A 76 -20.32 11.08 0.38
N ARG A 77 -20.52 11.76 -0.75
CA ARG A 77 -19.56 11.80 -1.84
C ARG A 77 -18.64 12.97 -1.56
N TYR A 78 -17.42 12.67 -1.14
CA TYR A 78 -16.44 13.71 -0.86
C TYR A 78 -15.86 14.27 -2.17
N PRO A 79 -15.47 15.55 -2.21
CA PRO A 79 -14.77 16.09 -3.36
C PRO A 79 -13.44 15.34 -3.59
N VAL A 80 -13.06 15.21 -4.85
CA VAL A 80 -11.79 14.55 -5.23
C VAL A 80 -10.61 15.37 -4.71
N MET A 81 -9.66 14.70 -4.07
CA MET A 81 -8.40 15.29 -3.66
C MET A 81 -7.57 15.62 -4.90
N LYS A 82 -7.16 16.89 -5.01
CA LYS A 82 -6.24 17.38 -6.04
C LYS A 82 -5.06 18.03 -5.34
N PHE A 83 -3.86 17.77 -5.82
CA PHE A 83 -2.70 18.54 -5.44
C PHE A 83 -2.78 19.91 -6.13
N GLY A 84 -2.78 20.98 -5.33
CA GLY A 84 -2.89 22.35 -5.84
C GLY A 84 -1.55 23.03 -6.13
N GLY A 85 -0.45 22.41 -5.71
CA GLY A 85 0.90 22.92 -5.91
C GLY A 85 1.47 22.61 -7.30
N ARG A 86 2.73 22.99 -7.49
CA ARG A 86 3.52 22.73 -8.70
C ARG A 86 4.17 21.36 -8.63
N ILE A 87 4.10 20.62 -9.73
CA ILE A 87 4.80 19.34 -9.90
C ILE A 87 6.09 19.63 -10.67
N LEU A 88 7.23 19.37 -10.03
CA LEU A 88 8.56 19.54 -10.61
C LEU A 88 9.08 18.16 -11.04
N TYR A 89 9.04 17.90 -12.34
CA TYR A 89 9.49 16.65 -12.92
C TYR A 89 10.99 16.70 -13.28
N SER A 90 11.73 15.63 -13.00
CA SER A 90 13.16 15.50 -13.32
C SER A 90 13.47 14.09 -13.76
N GLN A 91 14.17 13.93 -14.88
CA GLN A 91 14.43 12.63 -15.50
C GLN A 91 15.91 12.27 -15.51
N THR A 92 16.77 13.23 -15.82
CA THR A 92 18.21 12.99 -15.91
C THR A 92 18.88 13.11 -14.54
N SER A 93 20.06 12.51 -14.39
CA SER A 93 20.85 12.62 -13.16
C SER A 93 21.15 14.09 -12.79
N ILE A 94 21.41 14.93 -13.78
CA ILE A 94 21.69 16.37 -13.59
C ILE A 94 20.44 17.11 -13.08
N GLU A 95 19.27 16.84 -13.66
CA GLU A 95 18.02 17.46 -13.22
C GLU A 95 17.64 17.01 -11.80
N VAL A 96 17.75 15.71 -11.51
CA VAL A 96 17.45 15.17 -10.18
C VAL A 96 18.41 15.71 -9.13
N GLU A 97 19.71 15.81 -9.44
CA GLU A 97 20.70 16.42 -8.55
C GLU A 97 20.38 17.90 -8.28
N LYS A 98 20.00 18.66 -9.32
CA LYS A 98 19.60 20.07 -9.16
C LYS A 98 18.34 20.21 -8.32
N ALA A 99 17.32 19.39 -8.59
CA ALA A 99 16.06 19.37 -7.84
C ALA A 99 16.27 19.01 -6.37
N ALA A 100 17.11 18.01 -6.08
CA ALA A 100 17.44 17.61 -4.71
C ALA A 100 18.22 18.71 -3.96
N LYS A 101 19.15 19.41 -4.62
CA LYS A 101 19.83 20.58 -4.04
C LYS A 101 18.88 21.72 -3.72
N GLU A 102 17.97 22.02 -4.63
CA GLU A 102 16.94 23.04 -4.43
C GLU A 102 16.05 22.69 -3.24
N LEU A 103 15.59 21.44 -3.17
CA LEU A 103 14.80 20.94 -2.05
C LEU A 103 15.56 21.07 -0.73
N LEU A 104 16.79 20.54 -0.62
CA LEU A 104 17.61 20.66 0.59
C LEU A 104 17.74 22.10 1.07
N LYS A 105 17.99 23.04 0.16
CA LYS A 105 18.07 24.47 0.49
C LYS A 105 16.76 25.00 1.07
N ASN A 106 15.62 24.60 0.53
CA ASN A 106 14.30 25.02 1.03
C ASN A 106 14.05 24.45 2.44
N LEU A 107 14.39 23.17 2.66
CA LEU A 107 14.24 22.50 3.96
C LEU A 107 15.13 23.11 5.05
N GLU A 108 16.34 23.58 4.69
CA GLU A 108 17.21 24.28 5.64
C GLU A 108 16.58 25.59 6.17
N LEU A 109 15.80 26.28 5.35
CA LEU A 109 15.06 27.47 5.76
C LEU A 109 13.93 27.08 6.71
N GLU A 110 13.12 26.08 6.34
CA GLU A 110 12.02 25.59 7.18
C GLU A 110 12.50 25.06 8.54
N LYS A 111 13.65 24.37 8.57
CA LYS A 111 14.25 23.84 9.79
C LYS A 111 14.60 24.94 10.80
N ARG A 112 15.04 26.12 10.32
CA ARG A 112 15.35 27.26 11.19
C ARG A 112 14.11 27.88 11.81
N GLU A 113 12.97 27.78 11.14
CA GLU A 113 11.70 28.36 11.59
C GLU A 113 10.91 27.39 12.50
N SER A 114 10.91 26.10 12.16
CA SER A 114 9.97 25.10 12.72
C SER A 114 10.64 24.06 13.62
N GLY A 115 11.98 23.95 13.61
CA GLY A 115 12.77 22.98 14.38
C GLY A 115 12.73 21.53 13.86
N GLN A 116 11.62 21.10 13.26
CA GLN A 116 11.46 19.77 12.64
C GLN A 116 10.97 19.90 11.20
N VAL A 117 11.54 19.09 10.31
CA VAL A 117 11.15 19.02 8.89
C VAL A 117 10.55 17.66 8.59
N VAL A 118 9.39 17.65 7.95
CA VAL A 118 8.65 16.44 7.57
C VAL A 118 8.47 16.42 6.05
N LEU A 119 8.80 15.28 5.44
CA LEU A 119 8.73 15.06 3.99
C LEU A 119 7.73 13.95 3.70
N GLY A 120 6.74 14.22 2.85
CA GLY A 120 5.97 13.17 2.22
C GLY A 120 6.85 12.44 1.20
N LEU A 121 6.91 11.10 1.27
CA LEU A 121 7.67 10.27 0.32
C LEU A 121 6.78 9.13 -0.19
N ASP A 122 6.82 8.91 -1.50
CA ASP A 122 6.18 7.79 -2.19
C ASP A 122 7.06 7.33 -3.35
N ILE A 123 6.94 6.07 -3.77
CA ILE A 123 7.68 5.53 -4.91
C ILE A 123 6.79 4.66 -5.80
N GLU A 124 7.04 4.69 -7.09
CA GLU A 124 6.26 3.94 -8.09
C GLU A 124 7.15 3.03 -8.93
N TRP A 125 6.62 1.84 -9.26
CA TRP A 125 7.28 0.87 -10.12
C TRP A 125 6.28 0.04 -10.90
N ARG A 126 6.74 -0.49 -12.04
CA ARG A 126 5.93 -1.40 -12.83
C ARG A 126 5.80 -2.76 -12.13
N PRO A 127 4.59 -3.24 -11.83
CA PRO A 127 4.41 -4.51 -11.12
C PRO A 127 4.82 -5.70 -12.00
N THR A 128 5.33 -6.75 -11.34
CA THR A 128 5.64 -8.05 -11.94
C THR A 128 4.68 -9.08 -11.36
N PHE A 129 3.80 -9.65 -12.19
CA PHE A 129 2.82 -10.66 -11.76
C PHE A 129 3.24 -12.11 -12.08
N LYS A 130 4.36 -12.30 -12.78
CA LYS A 130 4.88 -13.63 -13.13
C LYS A 130 5.65 -14.20 -11.96
N LYS A 131 5.22 -15.36 -11.46
CA LYS A 131 5.92 -16.10 -10.39
C LYS A 131 7.35 -16.42 -10.83
N GLY A 132 8.31 -16.23 -9.93
CA GLY A 132 9.73 -16.50 -10.18
C GLY A 132 10.46 -15.38 -10.94
N VAL A 133 9.77 -14.34 -11.41
CA VAL A 133 10.42 -13.16 -12.00
C VAL A 133 10.66 -12.13 -10.91
N ALA A 134 11.90 -11.61 -10.85
CA ALA A 134 12.25 -10.55 -9.92
C ALA A 134 11.33 -9.32 -10.08
N ALA A 135 11.03 -8.66 -8.95
CA ALA A 135 10.33 -7.39 -8.99
C ALA A 135 11.18 -6.36 -9.76
N ARG A 136 10.54 -5.51 -10.54
CA ARG A 136 11.24 -4.38 -11.18
C ARG A 136 11.69 -3.38 -10.13
N LYS A 137 12.78 -2.68 -10.43
CA LYS A 137 13.27 -1.58 -9.58
C LYS A 137 12.22 -0.48 -9.42
N ALA A 138 12.25 0.22 -8.29
CA ALA A 138 11.60 1.51 -8.13
C ALA A 138 11.97 2.42 -9.32
N ALA A 139 11.01 3.10 -9.92
CA ALA A 139 11.22 3.84 -11.16
C ALA A 139 11.05 5.34 -10.99
N VAL A 140 10.08 5.74 -10.18
CA VAL A 140 9.79 7.13 -9.86
C VAL A 140 9.77 7.27 -8.34
N MET A 141 10.30 8.39 -7.85
CA MET A 141 10.22 8.81 -6.46
C MET A 141 9.55 10.18 -6.39
N GLN A 142 8.58 10.32 -5.50
CA GLN A 142 7.86 11.56 -5.26
C GLN A 142 8.19 12.07 -3.86
N ILE A 143 8.57 13.35 -3.75
CA ILE A 143 8.90 14.00 -2.48
C ILE A 143 8.17 15.34 -2.37
N CYS A 144 7.44 15.54 -1.28
CA CYS A 144 6.82 16.82 -0.94
C CYS A 144 7.38 17.31 0.40
N GLY A 145 8.00 18.48 0.42
CA GLY A 145 8.36 19.18 1.67
C GLY A 145 7.21 20.04 2.21
N ASP A 146 6.39 20.58 1.31
CA ASP A 146 5.27 21.45 1.64
C ASP A 146 4.04 21.13 0.77
N THR A 147 3.01 21.99 0.83
CA THR A 147 1.81 21.88 0.00
C THR A 147 1.92 22.54 -1.38
N SER A 148 3.02 23.26 -1.63
CA SER A 148 3.25 24.11 -2.80
C SER A 148 4.03 23.40 -3.90
N HIS A 149 4.85 22.40 -3.55
CA HIS A 149 5.75 21.72 -4.48
C HIS A 149 5.80 20.22 -4.24
N CYS A 150 5.70 19.45 -5.34
CA CYS A 150 5.95 18.02 -5.37
C CYS A 150 7.05 17.74 -6.38
N TYR A 151 8.15 17.15 -5.91
CA TYR A 151 9.27 16.75 -6.74
C TYR A 151 9.07 15.32 -7.22
N VAL A 152 8.99 15.11 -8.53
CA VAL A 152 8.80 13.80 -9.16
C VAL A 152 10.06 13.44 -9.94
N MET A 153 10.82 12.48 -9.42
CA MET A 153 12.17 12.16 -9.86
C MET A 153 12.20 10.76 -10.50
N HIS A 154 12.64 10.65 -11.76
CA HIS A 154 12.70 9.38 -12.49
C HIS A 154 13.98 8.57 -12.16
N ILE A 155 14.05 8.05 -10.93
CA ILE A 155 15.20 7.32 -10.37
C ILE A 155 15.63 6.06 -11.14
N PHE A 156 14.80 5.52 -12.04
CA PHE A 156 15.23 4.46 -12.96
C PHE A 156 16.32 4.94 -13.93
N HIS A 157 16.21 6.18 -14.43
CA HIS A 157 17.10 6.75 -15.44
C HIS A 157 18.22 7.57 -14.79
N SER A 158 17.88 8.37 -13.77
CA SER A 158 18.84 9.24 -13.10
C SER A 158 19.78 8.51 -12.14
N GLY A 159 19.42 7.29 -11.72
CA GLY A 159 19.91 6.72 -10.47
C GLY A 159 19.48 7.58 -9.28
N ILE A 160 20.22 7.45 -8.16
CA ILE A 160 20.08 8.31 -7.00
C ILE A 160 21.37 9.13 -6.89
N PRO A 161 21.39 10.40 -7.34
CA PRO A 161 22.57 11.23 -7.26
C PRO A 161 22.82 11.70 -5.82
N GLN A 162 24.02 12.25 -5.59
CA GLN A 162 24.56 12.48 -4.25
C GLN A 162 23.65 13.35 -3.36
N SER A 163 23.05 14.42 -3.90
CA SER A 163 22.19 15.30 -3.10
C SER A 163 20.87 14.63 -2.71
N LEU A 164 20.32 13.79 -3.60
CA LEU A 164 19.15 12.98 -3.26
C LEU A 164 19.49 11.92 -2.21
N GLN A 165 20.65 11.27 -2.34
CA GLN A 165 21.15 10.35 -1.31
C GLN A 165 21.28 11.06 0.04
N PHE A 166 21.94 12.22 0.10
CA PHE A 166 22.08 12.97 1.35
C PHE A 166 20.73 13.29 1.99
N LEU A 167 19.74 13.72 1.21
CA LEU A 167 18.39 13.97 1.70
C LEU A 167 17.73 12.71 2.27
N LEU A 168 17.85 11.57 1.58
CA LEU A 168 17.24 10.30 2.00
C LEU A 168 17.91 9.74 3.27
N GLU A 169 19.24 9.88 3.39
CA GLU A 169 20.03 9.32 4.48
C GLU A 169 20.20 10.27 5.68
N ASP A 170 19.65 11.49 5.62
CA ASP A 170 19.65 12.45 6.73
C ASP A 170 18.62 12.06 7.80
N PRO A 171 19.03 11.69 9.02
CA PRO A 171 18.11 11.32 10.10
C PRO A 171 17.36 12.52 10.72
N THR A 172 17.71 13.76 10.36
CA THR A 172 17.04 14.98 10.85
C THR A 172 15.85 15.39 9.99
N LEU A 173 15.68 14.75 8.82
CA LEU A 173 14.52 14.91 7.94
C LEU A 173 13.62 13.69 8.10
N LEU A 174 12.43 13.88 8.66
CA LEU A 174 11.46 12.79 8.85
C LEU A 174 10.72 12.52 7.53
N LYS A 175 10.74 11.27 7.04
CA LYS A 175 10.01 10.85 5.84
C LYS A 175 8.74 10.12 6.29
N VAL A 176 7.60 10.53 5.75
CA VAL A 176 6.29 9.96 6.08
C VAL A 176 5.57 9.47 4.83
N GLY A 177 4.82 8.39 5.00
CA GLY A 177 4.03 7.77 3.93
C GLY A 177 3.20 6.61 4.45
N ILE A 178 2.37 6.02 3.60
CA ILE A 178 1.62 4.79 3.93
C ILE A 178 2.39 3.60 3.39
N GLY A 179 2.82 2.69 4.27
CA GLY A 179 3.65 1.56 3.85
C GLY A 179 5.11 1.93 3.58
N ILE A 180 5.55 3.12 4.01
CA ILE A 180 6.86 3.70 3.72
C ILE A 180 8.04 2.84 4.21
N GLY A 181 7.84 2.00 5.24
CA GLY A 181 8.86 1.02 5.63
C GLY A 181 9.15 0.00 4.52
N GLY A 182 8.13 -0.40 3.77
CA GLY A 182 8.27 -1.25 2.59
C GLY A 182 8.99 -0.52 1.45
N ASP A 183 8.72 0.77 1.28
CA ASP A 183 9.39 1.61 0.29
C ASP A 183 10.88 1.79 0.60
N ALA A 184 11.24 2.03 1.85
CA ALA A 184 12.62 2.11 2.30
C ALA A 184 13.39 0.80 2.04
N VAL A 185 12.79 -0.35 2.37
CA VAL A 185 13.37 -1.67 2.07
C VAL A 185 13.53 -1.86 0.56
N LYS A 186 12.59 -1.39 -0.25
CA LYS A 186 12.65 -1.49 -1.70
C LYS A 186 13.78 -0.63 -2.28
N ILE A 187 13.91 0.62 -1.84
CA ILE A 187 15.00 1.50 -2.26
C ILE A 187 16.37 0.94 -1.86
N PHE A 188 16.50 0.39 -0.65
CA PHE A 188 17.74 -0.27 -0.23
C PHE A 188 18.11 -1.43 -1.14
N LYS A 189 17.15 -2.31 -1.47
CA LYS A 189 17.40 -3.45 -2.37
C LYS A 189 17.72 -3.02 -3.82
N ASP A 190 17.05 -1.98 -4.31
CA ASP A 190 17.16 -1.57 -5.71
C ASP A 190 18.36 -0.66 -5.98
N TYR A 191 18.79 0.12 -4.98
CA TYR A 191 19.78 1.20 -5.13
C TYR A 191 20.87 1.25 -4.06
N CYS A 192 20.84 0.36 -3.06
CA CYS A 192 21.78 0.36 -1.93
C CYS A 192 21.77 1.66 -1.10
N ILE A 193 20.63 2.35 -1.04
CA ILE A 193 20.45 3.59 -0.26
C ILE A 193 19.59 3.32 0.97
N SER A 194 20.03 3.81 2.13
CA SER A 194 19.34 3.59 3.41
C SER A 194 18.49 4.80 3.80
N ILE A 195 17.20 4.78 3.50
CA ILE A 195 16.29 5.86 3.92
C ILE A 195 16.21 5.88 5.45
N LYS A 196 16.66 6.99 6.06
CA LYS A 196 16.63 7.18 7.51
C LYS A 196 15.45 8.03 7.95
N ALA A 197 15.08 7.90 9.23
CA ALA A 197 13.98 8.61 9.87
C ALA A 197 12.67 8.45 9.11
N VAL A 198 12.10 7.25 9.16
CA VAL A 198 10.86 6.89 8.47
C VAL A 198 9.75 6.68 9.50
N GLU A 199 8.57 7.26 9.26
CA GLU A 199 7.38 7.06 10.08
C GLU A 199 6.16 6.70 9.20
N ASP A 200 5.55 5.55 9.48
CA ASP A 200 4.39 5.08 8.75
C ASP A 200 3.11 5.74 9.28
N LEU A 201 2.42 6.47 8.40
CA LEU A 201 1.18 7.18 8.73
C LEU A 201 0.05 6.22 9.15
N CYS A 202 0.07 4.95 8.72
CA CYS A 202 -0.89 3.95 9.18
C CYS A 202 -0.70 3.69 10.69
N CYS A 203 0.55 3.52 11.12
CA CYS A 203 0.90 3.29 12.51
C CYS A 203 0.61 4.51 13.36
N LEU A 204 1.02 5.70 12.91
CA LEU A 204 0.75 6.96 13.60
C LEU A 204 -0.77 7.22 13.74
N ALA A 205 -1.55 6.95 12.69
CA ALA A 205 -3.00 7.08 12.74
C ALA A 205 -3.65 6.12 13.74
N LYS A 206 -3.20 4.86 13.83
CA LYS A 206 -3.70 3.92 14.86
C LYS A 206 -3.45 4.47 16.26
N GLN A 207 -2.27 5.05 16.50
CA GLN A 207 -1.91 5.62 17.79
C GLN A 207 -2.76 6.86 18.14
N LYS A 208 -3.00 7.74 17.17
CA LYS A 208 -3.64 9.05 17.41
C LYS A 208 -5.16 9.04 17.28
N LEU A 209 -5.70 8.28 16.33
CA LEU A 209 -7.14 8.22 16.03
C LEU A 209 -7.82 7.01 16.67
N GLY A 210 -7.05 6.05 17.17
CA GLY A 210 -7.56 4.79 17.73
C GLY A 210 -8.12 3.84 16.67
N GLY A 211 -8.75 2.76 17.15
CA GLY A 211 -9.45 1.76 16.36
C GLY A 211 -8.60 0.55 15.93
N HIS A 212 -9.28 -0.55 15.60
CA HIS A 212 -8.67 -1.79 15.08
C HIS A 212 -8.53 -1.79 13.54
N SER A 213 -8.88 -0.67 12.89
CA SER A 213 -8.91 -0.57 11.44
C SER A 213 -7.51 -0.42 10.85
N HIS A 214 -7.30 -1.01 9.67
CA HIS A 214 -6.13 -0.72 8.85
C HIS A 214 -6.34 0.62 8.15
N TRP A 215 -5.58 1.65 8.56
CA TRP A 215 -5.62 2.96 7.94
C TRP A 215 -4.80 2.96 6.64
N GLY A 216 -5.49 3.02 5.50
CA GLY A 216 -4.86 3.31 4.21
C GLY A 216 -4.96 4.79 3.83
N LEU A 217 -4.24 5.18 2.78
CA LEU A 217 -4.25 6.55 2.26
C LEU A 217 -5.69 7.06 2.03
N ALA A 218 -6.52 6.28 1.36
CA ALA A 218 -7.91 6.63 1.05
C ALA A 218 -8.75 6.92 2.32
N SER A 219 -8.65 6.06 3.33
CA SER A 219 -9.39 6.23 4.58
C SER A 219 -8.90 7.43 5.37
N LEU A 220 -7.59 7.70 5.37
CA LEU A 220 -7.01 8.85 6.07
C LEU A 220 -7.37 10.17 5.37
N THR A 221 -7.29 10.24 4.04
CA THR A 221 -7.71 11.42 3.29
C THR A 221 -9.19 11.71 3.52
N LYS A 222 -10.04 10.67 3.54
CA LYS A 222 -11.45 10.84 3.83
C LYS A 222 -11.70 11.34 5.25
N MET A 223 -11.02 10.76 6.24
CA MET A 223 -11.22 11.09 7.65
C MET A 223 -10.68 12.49 8.00
N LEU A 224 -9.45 12.81 7.58
CA LEU A 224 -8.75 14.01 8.03
C LEU A 224 -8.95 15.22 7.12
N ILE A 225 -9.14 14.99 5.82
CA ILE A 225 -9.21 16.06 4.80
C ILE A 225 -10.64 16.21 4.26
N SER A 226 -11.54 15.26 4.55
CA SER A 226 -12.89 15.21 3.97
C SER A 226 -12.84 15.26 2.43
N LYS A 227 -11.92 14.48 1.86
CA LYS A 227 -11.73 14.33 0.41
C LYS A 227 -11.55 12.86 0.03
N GLU A 228 -11.80 12.53 -1.24
CA GLU A 228 -11.58 11.19 -1.78
C GLU A 228 -10.37 11.15 -2.72
N VAL A 229 -9.49 10.17 -2.54
CA VAL A 229 -8.37 9.92 -3.46
C VAL A 229 -8.88 9.08 -4.63
N PHE A 230 -8.61 9.55 -5.85
CA PHE A 230 -8.93 8.78 -7.05
C PHE A 230 -7.71 7.92 -7.43
N PHE A 231 -7.83 6.60 -7.24
CA PHE A 231 -6.83 5.67 -7.75
C PHE A 231 -7.15 5.35 -9.22
N VAL A 232 -6.24 5.68 -10.13
CA VAL A 232 -6.25 5.03 -11.44
C VAL A 232 -5.91 3.57 -11.17
N LYS A 233 -6.84 2.65 -11.43
CA LYS A 233 -6.65 1.21 -11.14
C LYS A 233 -5.33 0.74 -11.75
N LYS A 234 -4.52 0.01 -10.96
CA LYS A 234 -3.25 -0.64 -11.32
C LYS A 234 -3.28 -1.58 -12.55
N GLY A 235 -4.37 -1.63 -13.31
CA GLY A 235 -4.48 -2.34 -14.60
C GLY A 235 -4.22 -1.46 -15.84
N PHE A 236 -4.20 -0.14 -15.68
CA PHE A 236 -3.93 0.84 -16.75
C PHE A 236 -2.60 1.57 -16.48
N LEU A 237 -1.56 0.85 -16.07
CA LEU A 237 -0.23 1.46 -15.92
C LEU A 237 0.28 1.85 -17.31
N GLY A 238 0.34 3.15 -17.54
CA GLY A 238 1.18 3.76 -18.56
C GLY A 238 2.62 3.24 -18.45
N HIS A 239 3.36 3.37 -19.54
CA HIS A 239 4.74 2.91 -19.65
C HIS A 239 5.68 3.65 -18.67
N PHE A 240 5.80 3.18 -17.43
CA PHE A 240 6.83 3.65 -16.48
C PHE A 240 8.26 3.15 -16.80
N THR A 241 8.47 2.64 -18.01
CA THR A 241 9.77 2.12 -18.51
C THR A 241 10.04 2.51 -19.97
N VAL A 242 9.26 3.43 -20.56
CA VAL A 242 9.50 3.91 -21.92
C VAL A 242 9.39 5.43 -21.90
N TYR A 243 10.46 6.09 -21.46
CA TYR A 243 11.04 7.33 -21.98
C TYR A 243 12.37 7.58 -21.29
#